data_AF-A0A840NE57-F1
#
_entry.id   AF-A0A840NE57-F1
#
_cell.length_a   1.000
_cell.length_b   1.000
_cell.length_c   1.000
_cell.angle_alpha   90.00
_cell.angle_beta   90.00
_cell.angle_gamma   90.00
#
_symmetry.space_group_name_H-M   'P 1'
#
loop_
_entity.id
_entity.type
_entity.pdbx_description
1 polymer ?
#
loop_
_entity_poly.entity_id
_entity_poly.type
_entity_poly.pdbx_seq_one_letter_code
_entity_poly.pdbx_strand_id
1 'polypeptide(L)'
;MSDFPWEIALAALGVLVPIGLALYEFAVVGRKRLGYRVQMDTTATDAVHSMYETTGALQQLRRDGDGEPLVAPSFVLLRIENDGATNIVPEDYSVLDDDKVGIRVHFPGRHVAGMVVTELSSDFLRPSFGPNSGLHVHDDVIELPKVPLNRGAHYKVLAALDHAPDAEAEAEPKVVGGIRGGVDTGAIRETSNHGRAPRRILALVFFLVLIVLGQLAVAQLTPRGSLECAQGELTLTGSSAFKAVGEAAAKSYVDSCPQAKIKSSFSDSGGGLTTLTAAGDAAQDGHPEMISFSDGKKPDDMPMLIPRPIALSLFSLVINEEAEVQDLTADQIRDLYAGRIDNWEQVGGADLPVRLVTRDLDSGTRTALTERVLDGA
;
A
#
# COMPACT_ATOMS: atom_id res chain seq x y z
N MET A 1 18.65 5.71 -23.53
CA MET A 1 18.18 5.72 -22.12
C MET A 1 16.82 5.01 -21.97
N SER A 2 16.41 4.17 -22.93
CA SER A 2 15.09 3.51 -22.96
C SER A 2 14.98 2.23 -22.13
N ASP A 3 16.09 1.64 -21.70
CA ASP A 3 16.10 0.27 -21.17
C ASP A 3 16.26 0.21 -19.64
N PHE A 4 16.27 1.35 -18.95
CA PHE A 4 16.37 1.35 -17.50
C PHE A 4 14.98 1.22 -16.85
N PRO A 5 14.79 0.29 -15.89
CA PRO A 5 13.48 0.01 -15.28
C PRO A 5 13.09 1.11 -14.29
N TRP A 6 12.66 2.26 -14.81
CA TRP A 6 12.33 3.45 -14.03
C TRP A 6 11.21 3.20 -13.02
N GLU A 7 10.26 2.31 -13.35
CA GLU A 7 9.16 1.92 -12.46
C GLU A 7 9.68 1.23 -11.18
N ILE A 8 10.62 0.28 -11.33
CA ILE A 8 11.24 -0.44 -10.22
C ILE A 8 12.09 0.52 -9.37
N ALA A 9 12.86 1.40 -10.03
CA ALA A 9 13.70 2.36 -9.34
C ALA A 9 12.90 3.39 -8.53
N LEU A 10 11.82 3.93 -9.09
CA LEU A 10 10.93 4.86 -8.40
C LEU A 10 10.19 4.18 -7.23
N ALA A 11 9.72 2.95 -7.42
CA ALA A 11 9.11 2.17 -6.35
C ALA A 11 10.11 1.89 -5.21
N ALA A 12 11.34 1.50 -5.54
CA ALA A 12 12.39 1.28 -4.56
C ALA A 12 12.73 2.56 -3.78
N LEU A 13 12.84 3.70 -4.46
CA LEU A 13 13.06 5.00 -3.80
C LEU A 13 11.90 5.36 -2.86
N GLY A 14 10.66 5.11 -3.27
CA GLY A 14 9.46 5.36 -2.47
C GLY A 14 9.42 4.55 -1.16
N VAL A 15 10.12 3.41 -1.10
CA VAL A 15 10.20 2.57 0.10
C VAL A 15 11.47 2.83 0.91
N LEU A 16 12.63 2.87 0.24
CA LEU A 16 13.93 2.96 0.91
C LEU A 16 14.16 4.33 1.55
N VAL A 17 13.70 5.42 0.95
CA VAL A 17 13.90 6.78 1.51
C VAL A 17 13.12 6.97 2.81
N PRO A 18 11.82 6.66 2.92
CA PRO A 18 11.12 6.73 4.21
C PRO A 18 11.71 5.82 5.28
N ILE A 19 12.08 4.58 4.93
CA ILE A 19 12.71 3.63 5.87
C ILE A 19 14.05 4.18 6.35
N GLY A 20 14.91 4.65 5.45
CA GLY A 20 16.20 5.23 5.79
C GLY A 20 16.07 6.46 6.68
N LEU A 21 15.09 7.33 6.39
CA LEU A 21 14.82 8.51 7.22
C LEU A 21 14.32 8.12 8.62
N ALA A 22 13.43 7.12 8.72
CA ALA A 22 12.93 6.60 9.99
C ALA A 22 14.03 5.91 10.81
N LEU A 23 14.90 5.11 10.17
CA LEU A 23 16.03 4.47 10.82
C LEU A 23 17.09 5.48 11.26
N TYR A 24 17.40 6.48 10.45
CA TYR A 24 18.27 7.58 10.87
C TYR A 24 17.69 8.33 12.08
N GLU A 25 16.38 8.57 12.06
CA GLU A 25 15.66 9.23 13.13
C GLU A 25 15.71 8.46 14.46
N PHE A 26 15.59 7.14 14.40
CA PHE A 26 15.41 6.26 15.56
C PHE A 26 16.71 5.59 16.05
N ALA A 27 17.59 5.17 15.15
CA ALA A 27 18.76 4.35 15.47
C ALA A 27 20.07 5.14 15.59
N VAL A 28 20.25 6.22 14.82
CA VAL A 28 21.51 7.01 14.82
C VAL A 28 21.43 8.17 15.79
N VAL A 29 20.29 8.85 15.86
CA VAL A 29 20.06 9.88 16.87
C VAL A 29 19.44 9.20 18.09
N GLY A 30 20.25 8.78 19.07
CA GLY A 30 19.76 8.32 20.37
C GLY A 30 19.10 9.48 21.13
N ARG A 31 17.85 9.83 20.78
CA ARG A 31 17.27 11.15 21.10
C ARG A 31 16.91 11.29 22.57
N LYS A 32 17.86 11.80 23.36
CA LYS A 32 17.56 12.43 24.65
C LYS A 32 16.89 13.77 24.39
N ARG A 33 15.72 13.99 24.98
CA ARG A 33 14.98 15.26 24.87
C ARG A 33 14.37 15.57 26.21
N LEU A 34 14.75 16.72 26.75
CA LEU A 34 14.14 17.28 27.94
C LEU A 34 13.14 18.33 27.49
N GLY A 35 11.89 18.14 27.91
CA GLY A 35 10.77 19.02 27.60
C GLY A 35 10.25 19.71 28.85
N TYR A 36 9.62 20.87 28.66
CA TYR A 36 8.79 21.49 29.69
C TYR A 36 7.46 21.96 29.12
N ARG A 37 6.43 22.03 29.96
CA ARG A 37 5.14 22.61 29.60
C ARG A 37 4.59 23.43 30.75
N VAL A 38 4.20 24.67 30.46
CA VAL A 38 3.45 25.51 31.37
C VAL A 38 1.98 25.09 31.29
N GLN A 39 1.47 24.41 32.31
CA GLN A 39 0.09 23.91 32.35
C GLN A 39 -0.88 24.92 32.94
N MET A 40 -0.37 25.82 33.77
CA MET A 40 -1.11 26.92 34.39
C MET A 40 -0.12 28.07 34.56
N ASP A 41 -0.51 29.27 34.18
CA ASP A 41 0.10 30.54 34.57
C ASP A 41 -1.07 31.51 34.71
N THR A 42 -1.54 31.72 35.94
CA THR A 42 -2.76 32.50 36.20
C THR A 42 -2.59 33.34 37.45
N THR A 43 -3.03 34.59 37.37
CA THR A 43 -3.16 35.44 38.55
C THR A 43 -4.33 34.94 39.39
N ALA A 44 -4.21 35.04 40.71
CA ALA A 44 -5.33 34.74 41.62
C ALA A 44 -6.51 35.72 41.43
N THR A 45 -6.32 36.80 40.66
CA THR A 45 -7.21 37.95 40.57
C THR A 45 -7.89 38.18 39.21
N ASP A 46 -7.41 37.62 38.08
CA ASP A 46 -7.94 38.01 36.75
C ASP A 46 -9.12 37.20 36.20
N ALA A 47 -9.48 36.06 36.77
CA ALA A 47 -10.55 35.25 36.20
C ALA A 47 -11.92 35.59 36.82
N VAL A 48 -12.46 36.77 36.46
CA VAL A 48 -13.87 37.17 36.65
C VAL A 48 -14.30 37.34 38.12
N HIS A 49 -14.55 38.60 38.50
CA HIS A 49 -15.27 39.04 39.69
C HIS A 49 -14.55 39.06 41.04
N SER A 50 -13.93 40.21 41.28
CA SER A 50 -14.08 41.04 42.48
C SER A 50 -15.56 41.36 42.86
N MET A 51 -16.49 40.39 42.79
CA MET A 51 -17.87 40.53 43.30
C MET A 51 -18.21 39.58 44.45
N TYR A 52 -17.29 38.75 44.93
CA TYR A 52 -17.47 38.03 46.19
C TYR A 52 -16.21 38.09 47.04
N GLU A 53 -16.40 38.37 48.33
CA GLU A 53 -15.42 38.44 49.42
C GLU A 53 -14.74 37.08 49.72
N THR A 54 -14.46 36.27 48.72
CA THR A 54 -13.95 34.89 48.86
C THR A 54 -12.44 34.74 48.66
N THR A 55 -11.71 35.82 48.38
CA THR A 55 -10.23 35.81 48.25
C THR A 55 -9.50 35.65 49.60
N GLY A 56 -10.22 35.58 50.72
CA GLY A 56 -9.69 35.76 52.07
C GLY A 56 -8.56 34.81 52.50
N ALA A 57 -8.51 33.57 52.03
CA ALA A 57 -7.39 32.66 52.32
C ALA A 57 -6.15 32.95 51.44
N LEU A 58 -6.35 33.41 50.22
CA LEU A 58 -5.26 33.76 49.29
C LEU A 58 -4.58 35.08 49.70
N GLN A 59 -5.31 35.99 50.35
CA GLN A 59 -4.77 37.22 50.96
C GLN A 59 -3.92 36.95 52.21
N GLN A 60 -4.00 35.74 52.77
CA GLN A 60 -3.17 35.31 53.91
C GLN A 60 -1.88 34.62 53.47
N LEU A 61 -1.68 34.42 52.16
CA LEU A 61 -0.42 33.92 51.65
C LEU A 61 0.68 34.92 51.95
N ARG A 62 1.77 34.41 52.50
CA ARG A 62 2.96 35.16 52.87
C ARG A 62 4.14 34.56 52.17
N ARG A 63 5.13 35.39 51.86
CA ARG A 63 6.39 34.94 51.28
C ARG A 63 7.17 34.13 52.31
N ASP A 64 7.74 33.00 51.88
CA ASP A 64 8.65 32.21 52.71
C ASP A 64 9.94 33.02 52.98
N GLY A 65 10.28 33.18 54.26
CA GLY A 65 11.48 33.91 54.70
C GLY A 65 11.16 35.21 55.45
N ASP A 66 10.69 36.25 54.74
CA ASP A 66 10.40 37.57 55.32
C ASP A 66 8.99 37.67 55.93
N GLY A 67 8.06 36.79 55.53
CA GLY A 67 6.69 36.72 56.06
C GLY A 67 5.77 37.84 55.58
N GLU A 68 6.18 38.61 54.58
CA GLU A 68 5.36 39.68 54.00
C GLU A 68 4.16 39.09 53.22
N PRO A 69 2.97 39.70 53.29
CA PRO A 69 1.82 39.26 52.52
C PRO A 69 2.08 39.40 51.02
N LEU A 70 1.63 38.43 50.22
CA LEU A 70 1.71 38.54 48.77
C LEU A 70 0.74 39.61 48.27
N VAL A 71 1.22 40.52 47.43
CA VAL A 71 0.46 41.69 46.96
C VAL A 71 -0.41 41.33 45.75
N ALA A 72 0.13 40.55 44.83
CA ALA A 72 -0.55 40.09 43.62
C ALA A 72 -0.13 38.64 43.32
N PRO A 73 -0.69 37.66 44.05
CA PRO A 73 -0.28 36.27 43.90
C PRO A 73 -0.65 35.71 42.53
N SER A 74 0.29 35.03 41.89
CA SER A 74 0.08 34.23 40.69
C SER A 74 0.58 32.80 40.90
N PHE A 75 0.03 31.85 40.16
CA PHE A 75 0.39 30.44 40.29
C PHE A 75 0.81 29.87 38.94
N VAL A 76 1.99 29.22 38.94
CA VAL A 76 2.51 28.55 37.75
C VAL A 76 2.69 27.07 37.99
N LEU A 77 2.07 26.23 37.17
CA LEU A 77 2.27 24.78 37.17
C LEU A 77 3.15 24.39 35.99
N LEU A 78 4.42 24.08 36.24
CA LEU A 78 5.34 23.54 35.24
C LEU A 78 5.36 22.02 35.31
N ARG A 79 5.31 21.39 34.14
CA ARG A 79 5.60 19.97 33.94
C ARG A 79 6.96 19.85 33.26
N ILE A 80 7.87 19.08 33.84
CA ILE A 80 9.16 18.70 33.21
C ILE A 80 9.07 17.24 32.82
N GLU A 81 9.48 16.90 31.59
CA GLU A 81 9.32 15.55 31.06
C GLU A 81 10.46 15.11 30.12
N ASN A 82 10.63 13.80 29.99
CA ASN A 82 11.48 13.20 28.97
C ASN A 82 10.65 12.78 27.74
N ASP A 83 10.63 13.65 26.73
CA ASP A 83 10.00 13.40 25.42
C ASP A 83 10.93 12.67 24.43
N GLY A 84 12.07 12.22 24.92
CA GLY A 84 13.05 11.45 24.17
C GLY A 84 12.66 10.00 24.00
N ALA A 85 13.41 9.31 23.13
CA ALA A 85 13.31 7.86 22.97
C ALA A 85 14.21 7.10 23.96
N THR A 86 15.18 7.80 24.58
CA THR A 86 16.18 7.25 25.49
C THR A 86 16.02 7.82 26.89
N ASN A 87 16.58 7.13 27.89
CA ASN A 87 16.59 7.59 29.27
C ASN A 87 17.57 8.77 29.43
N ILE A 88 17.25 9.67 30.35
CA ILE A 88 18.10 10.78 30.78
C ILE A 88 18.66 10.41 32.16
N VAL A 89 19.97 10.45 32.31
CA VAL A 89 20.66 10.27 33.60
C VAL A 89 21.27 11.60 34.08
N PRO A 90 21.66 11.74 35.36
CA PRO A 90 22.19 13.00 35.88
C PRO A 90 23.41 13.54 35.12
N GLU A 91 24.26 12.66 34.60
CA GLU A 91 25.47 13.01 33.81
C GLU A 91 25.13 13.59 32.43
N ASP A 92 23.88 13.42 32.00
CA ASP A 92 23.41 13.95 30.73
C ASP A 92 23.08 15.43 30.79
N TYR A 93 22.90 16.02 31.97
CA TYR A 93 22.62 17.44 32.07
C TYR A 93 23.84 18.28 31.66
N SER A 94 23.63 19.27 30.80
CA SER A 94 24.67 20.16 30.25
C SER A 94 25.12 21.23 31.24
N VAL A 95 25.47 20.81 32.45
CA VAL A 95 26.08 21.62 33.51
C VAL A 95 27.38 20.95 33.95
N LEU A 96 28.13 21.55 34.87
CA LEU A 96 29.31 20.89 35.45
C LEU A 96 28.89 19.64 36.24
N ASP A 97 29.80 18.66 36.34
CA ASP A 97 29.46 17.36 36.94
C ASP A 97 29.18 17.47 38.45
N ASP A 98 29.81 18.43 39.13
CA ASP A 98 29.62 18.75 40.54
C ASP A 98 28.38 19.62 40.83
N ASP A 99 27.85 20.31 39.82
CA ASP A 99 26.59 21.07 39.94
C ASP A 99 25.42 20.09 40.14
N LYS A 100 24.57 20.34 41.13
CA LYS A 100 23.37 19.53 41.39
C LYS A 100 22.15 20.07 40.65
N VAL A 101 22.20 21.32 40.18
CA VAL A 101 21.13 22.00 39.46
C VAL A 101 21.17 21.58 37.99
N GLY A 102 20.07 21.01 37.49
CA GLY A 102 19.93 20.61 36.10
C GLY A 102 19.18 21.63 35.24
N ILE A 103 18.21 22.34 35.82
CA ILE A 103 17.31 23.26 35.12
C ILE A 103 17.10 24.49 36.01
N ARG A 104 17.08 25.68 35.43
CA ARG A 104 16.72 26.93 36.09
C ARG A 104 15.45 27.48 35.46
N VAL A 105 14.45 27.80 36.26
CA VAL A 105 13.20 28.42 35.83
C VAL A 105 13.19 29.84 36.35
N HIS A 106 13.32 30.81 35.45
CA HIS A 106 13.25 32.23 35.77
C HIS A 106 11.82 32.74 35.58
N PHE A 107 11.36 33.60 36.47
CA PHE A 107 10.06 34.25 36.42
C PHE A 107 10.26 35.78 36.35
N PRO A 108 10.56 36.33 35.16
CA PRO A 108 10.89 37.75 35.06
C PRO A 108 9.74 38.63 35.57
N GLY A 109 10.05 39.56 36.45
CA GLY A 109 9.07 40.47 37.06
C GLY A 109 8.22 39.85 38.18
N ARG A 110 8.51 38.61 38.60
CA ARG A 110 7.77 37.91 39.66
C ARG A 110 8.74 37.26 40.65
N HIS A 111 8.46 37.41 41.94
CA HIS A 111 9.20 36.75 43.02
C HIS A 111 8.55 35.41 43.36
N VAL A 112 9.35 34.38 43.59
CA VAL A 112 8.88 33.06 44.01
C VAL A 112 8.61 33.11 45.51
N ALA A 113 7.33 33.09 45.87
CA ALA A 113 6.89 33.07 47.27
C ALA A 113 7.02 31.68 47.90
N GLY A 114 6.88 30.63 47.08
CA GLY A 114 7.04 29.24 47.50
C GLY A 114 6.83 28.29 46.33
N MET A 115 7.22 27.02 46.50
CA MET A 115 6.96 25.99 45.51
C MET A 115 6.74 24.62 46.14
N VAL A 116 6.06 23.75 45.40
CA VAL A 116 5.89 22.34 45.77
C VAL A 116 5.99 21.43 44.54
N VAL A 117 6.64 20.28 44.69
CA VAL A 117 6.59 19.20 43.68
C VAL A 117 5.26 18.47 43.88
N THR A 118 4.32 18.70 42.97
CA THR A 118 2.93 18.23 43.11
C THR A 118 2.71 16.81 42.60
N GLU A 119 3.50 16.37 41.63
CA GLU A 119 3.30 15.08 40.98
C GLU A 119 4.65 14.51 40.52
N LEU A 120 4.82 13.20 40.74
CA LEU A 120 5.89 12.40 40.16
C LEU A 120 5.24 11.30 39.31
N SER A 121 5.69 11.13 38.07
CA SER A 121 5.25 10.01 37.22
C SER A 121 5.61 8.64 37.78
N SER A 122 6.62 8.57 38.67
CA SER A 122 7.03 7.36 39.36
C SER A 122 7.69 7.66 40.70
N ASP A 123 7.52 6.75 41.67
CA ASP A 123 8.06 6.90 43.02
C ASP A 123 9.60 6.92 43.09
N PHE A 124 10.30 6.30 42.12
CA PHE A 124 11.77 6.30 42.10
C PHE A 124 12.36 7.71 41.84
N LEU A 125 11.55 8.68 41.43
CA LEU A 125 11.97 10.06 41.26
C LEU A 125 12.07 10.81 42.59
N ARG A 126 11.36 10.34 43.64
CA ARG A 126 11.24 11.02 44.94
C ARG A 126 12.59 11.34 45.60
N PRO A 127 13.62 10.46 45.58
CA PRO A 127 14.94 10.77 46.14
C PRO A 127 15.63 11.97 45.47
N SER A 128 15.27 12.31 44.23
CA SER A 128 15.82 13.46 43.50
C SER A 128 15.37 14.81 44.08
N PHE A 129 14.41 14.84 45.00
CA PHE A 129 13.87 16.05 45.62
C PHE A 129 14.10 16.09 47.14
N GLY A 130 15.07 15.33 47.64
CA GLY A 130 15.45 15.34 49.05
C GLY A 130 16.26 16.59 49.46
N PRO A 131 16.58 16.72 50.76
CA PRO A 131 17.47 17.76 51.25
C PRO A 131 18.83 17.70 50.53
N ASN A 132 19.34 18.84 50.05
CA ASN A 132 20.58 18.96 49.27
C ASN A 132 20.54 18.33 47.86
N SER A 133 19.37 18.18 47.25
CA SER A 133 19.24 17.67 45.88
C SER A 133 19.69 18.66 44.80
N GLY A 134 19.84 19.94 45.13
CA GLY A 134 19.93 21.03 44.16
C GLY A 134 18.57 21.68 43.86
N LEU A 135 17.51 21.28 44.57
CA LEU A 135 16.24 22.00 44.56
C LEU A 135 16.34 23.23 45.47
N HIS A 136 16.34 24.42 44.86
CA HIS A 136 16.42 25.67 45.59
C HIS A 136 15.49 26.74 44.99
N VAL A 137 15.11 27.69 45.84
CA VAL A 137 14.27 28.84 45.46
C VAL A 137 15.01 30.09 45.90
N HIS A 138 15.23 31.01 44.97
CA HIS A 138 15.89 32.29 45.25
C HIS A 138 15.26 33.37 44.39
N ASP A 139 14.79 34.46 45.00
CA ASP A 139 14.22 35.63 44.33
C ASP A 139 13.20 35.29 43.22
N ASP A 140 13.61 35.39 41.95
CA ASP A 140 12.79 35.14 40.76
C ASP A 140 13.08 33.78 40.09
N VAL A 141 13.86 32.90 40.74
CA VAL A 141 14.37 31.66 40.14
C VAL A 141 14.04 30.44 41.00
N ILE A 142 13.56 29.38 40.33
CA ILE A 142 13.54 28.02 40.87
C ILE A 142 14.65 27.21 40.21
N GLU A 143 15.57 26.72 41.02
CA GLU A 143 16.61 25.78 40.60
C GLU A 143 16.10 24.36 40.83
N LEU A 144 16.00 23.59 39.74
CA LEU A 144 15.54 22.20 39.77
C LEU A 144 16.76 21.26 39.67
N PRO A 145 16.75 20.16 40.43
CA PRO A 145 17.87 19.22 40.47
C PRO A 145 18.02 18.45 39.16
N LYS A 146 19.18 17.80 38.99
CA LYS A 146 19.35 16.75 37.98
C LYS A 146 18.47 15.55 38.33
N VAL A 147 17.46 15.26 37.52
CA VAL A 147 16.50 14.16 37.75
C VAL A 147 16.71 13.06 36.71
N PRO A 148 16.95 11.79 37.12
CA PRO A 148 16.96 10.69 36.17
C PRO A 148 15.55 10.44 35.62
N LEU A 149 15.36 10.59 34.31
CA LEU A 149 14.05 10.46 33.67
C LEU A 149 14.08 9.33 32.64
N ASN A 150 13.35 8.24 32.92
CA ASN A 150 13.04 7.24 31.90
C ASN A 150 12.19 7.84 30.79
N ARG A 151 12.11 7.16 29.64
CA ARG A 151 11.24 7.57 28.53
C ARG A 151 9.80 7.82 29.01
N GLY A 152 9.28 9.02 28.75
CA GLY A 152 7.93 9.42 29.13
C GLY A 152 7.73 9.73 30.62
N ALA A 153 8.78 9.62 31.44
CA ALA A 153 8.71 10.04 32.84
C ALA A 153 8.66 11.58 32.94
N HIS A 154 7.90 12.06 33.90
CA HIS A 154 7.69 13.48 34.18
C HIS A 154 7.58 13.76 35.68
N TYR A 155 7.71 15.03 36.04
CA TYR A 155 7.31 15.58 37.34
C TYR A 155 6.69 16.96 37.17
N LYS A 156 5.91 17.40 38.15
CA LYS A 156 5.26 18.72 38.15
C LYS A 156 5.68 19.54 39.34
N VAL A 157 5.88 20.83 39.10
CA VAL A 157 6.23 21.84 40.10
C VAL A 157 5.18 22.93 40.05
N LEU A 158 4.52 23.18 41.17
CA LEU A 158 3.64 24.32 41.37
C LEU A 158 4.42 25.40 42.09
N ALA A 159 4.55 26.57 41.49
CA ALA A 159 5.14 27.76 42.07
C ALA A 159 4.03 28.76 42.43
N ALA A 160 4.08 29.29 43.64
CA ALA A 160 3.35 30.47 44.04
C ALA A 160 4.29 31.67 43.87
N LEU A 161 3.85 32.68 43.15
CA LEU A 161 4.63 33.84 42.77
C LEU A 161 3.94 35.12 43.24
N ASP A 162 4.68 36.21 43.34
CA ASP A 162 4.17 37.55 43.66
C ASP A 162 4.77 38.58 42.71
N HIS A 163 3.95 39.54 42.26
CA HIS A 163 4.39 40.55 41.29
C HIS A 163 5.42 41.51 41.90
N ALA A 164 6.50 41.80 41.16
CA ALA A 164 7.47 42.80 41.60
C ALA A 164 6.89 44.22 41.39
N PRO A 165 7.03 45.15 42.37
CA PRO A 165 6.38 46.47 42.33
C PRO A 165 6.67 47.31 41.08
N ASP A 166 7.84 47.13 40.47
CA ASP A 166 8.35 47.93 39.35
C ASP A 166 8.41 47.16 38.01
N ALA A 167 7.82 45.97 37.94
CA ALA A 167 7.89 45.14 36.72
C ALA A 167 6.78 45.49 35.72
N GLU A 168 7.17 45.88 34.49
CA GLU A 168 6.27 45.95 33.35
C GLU A 168 5.82 44.53 32.94
N ALA A 169 4.50 44.36 32.78
CA ALA A 169 3.76 43.21 32.21
C ALA A 169 4.25 41.79 32.57
N GLU A 170 3.34 40.92 33.00
CA GLU A 170 3.67 39.52 33.31
C GLU A 170 4.35 38.81 32.13
N ALA A 171 5.62 38.46 32.32
CA ALA A 171 6.41 37.74 31.33
C ALA A 171 6.31 36.23 31.55
N GLU A 172 6.22 35.48 30.47
CA GLU A 172 6.25 34.01 30.49
C GLU A 172 7.52 33.48 31.18
N PRO A 173 7.44 32.35 31.90
CA PRO A 173 8.58 31.76 32.58
C PRO A 173 9.65 31.33 31.58
N LYS A 174 10.91 31.71 31.85
CA LYS A 174 12.07 31.35 31.03
C LYS A 174 12.75 30.14 31.62
N VAL A 175 12.62 29.00 30.97
CA VAL A 175 13.23 27.74 31.41
C VAL A 175 14.56 27.52 30.69
N VAL A 176 15.64 27.42 31.47
CA VAL A 176 17.01 27.20 30.98
C VAL A 176 17.49 25.84 31.47
N GLY A 177 17.88 24.99 30.53
CA GLY A 177 18.42 23.67 30.80
C GLY A 177 18.91 23.05 29.50
N GLY A 178 19.74 22.01 29.60
CA GLY A 178 20.25 21.34 28.41
C GLY A 178 20.69 19.92 28.71
N ILE A 179 20.74 19.10 27.66
CA ILE A 179 21.15 17.71 27.69
C ILE A 179 22.31 17.47 26.71
N ARG A 180 23.41 16.90 27.21
CA ARG A 180 24.58 16.45 26.45
C ARG A 180 24.16 15.34 25.49
N GLY A 181 24.50 15.49 24.21
CA GLY A 181 24.05 14.58 23.16
C GLY A 181 22.52 14.64 22.91
N GLY A 182 21.83 15.65 23.43
CA GLY A 182 20.43 15.92 23.13
C GLY A 182 20.23 16.42 21.70
N VAL A 183 18.99 16.37 21.22
CA VAL A 183 18.65 16.75 19.83
C VAL A 183 18.85 18.24 19.56
N ASP A 184 19.31 18.57 18.35
CA ASP A 184 19.65 19.92 17.89
C ASP A 184 20.74 20.58 18.76
N THR A 185 20.38 21.55 19.62
CA THR A 185 21.32 22.18 20.56
C THR A 185 21.36 21.46 21.92
N GLY A 186 20.50 20.46 22.13
CA GLY A 186 20.30 19.82 23.42
C GLY A 186 19.58 20.69 24.45
N ALA A 187 19.21 21.93 24.12
CA ALA A 187 18.47 22.81 25.02
C ALA A 187 17.09 22.22 25.36
N ILE A 188 16.65 22.45 26.59
CA ILE A 188 15.28 22.15 27.02
C ILE A 188 14.30 22.94 26.15
N ARG A 189 13.19 22.32 25.75
CA ARG A 189 12.21 22.95 24.85
C ARG A 189 10.82 22.89 25.41
N GLU A 190 10.03 23.91 25.09
CA GLU A 190 8.63 23.90 25.42
C GLU A 190 7.88 22.88 24.55
N THR A 191 7.16 21.96 25.19
CA THR A 191 6.31 20.98 24.53
C THR A 191 4.91 21.53 24.32
N SER A 192 4.82 22.52 23.43
CA SER A 192 3.55 23.02 22.92
C SER A 192 3.04 22.15 21.78
N ASN A 193 1.77 21.73 21.89
CA ASN A 193 1.11 20.92 20.87
C ASN A 193 0.73 21.82 19.68
N HIS A 194 1.71 22.18 18.86
CA HIS A 194 1.44 22.87 17.60
C HIS A 194 0.69 21.89 16.68
N GLY A 195 -0.60 22.11 16.45
CA GLY A 195 -1.45 21.29 15.58
C GLY A 195 -1.06 21.28 14.10
N ARG A 196 0.17 21.67 13.74
CA ARG A 196 0.72 21.63 12.39
C ARG A 196 1.78 20.55 12.31
N ALA A 197 1.66 19.67 11.31
CA ALA A 197 2.65 18.64 11.06
C ALA A 197 4.05 19.26 10.89
N PRO A 198 5.11 18.67 11.49
CA PRO A 198 6.47 19.19 11.38
C PRO A 198 6.92 19.26 9.91
N ARG A 199 7.72 20.26 9.57
CA ARG A 199 8.20 20.53 8.19
C ARG A 199 8.80 19.30 7.50
N ARG A 200 9.45 18.40 8.26
CA ARG A 200 10.00 17.13 7.75
C ARG A 200 8.92 16.15 7.30
N ILE A 201 7.81 16.05 8.04
CA ILE A 201 6.66 15.23 7.63
C ILE A 201 6.02 15.83 6.39
N LEU A 202 5.86 17.15 6.34
CA LEU A 202 5.32 17.82 5.15
C LEU A 202 6.20 17.58 3.90
N ALA A 203 7.53 17.66 4.05
CA ALA A 203 8.48 17.37 2.99
C ALA A 203 8.43 15.90 2.54
N LEU A 204 8.30 14.96 3.48
CA LEU A 204 8.14 13.54 3.16
C LEU A 204 6.84 13.27 2.40
N VAL A 205 5.73 13.85 2.85
CA VAL A 205 4.43 13.73 2.17
C VAL A 205 4.54 14.28 0.74
N PHE A 206 5.13 15.46 0.58
CA PHE A 206 5.35 16.06 -0.73
C PHE A 206 6.22 15.17 -1.63
N PHE A 207 7.31 14.60 -1.10
CA PHE A 207 8.17 13.66 -1.82
C PHE A 207 7.41 12.41 -2.29
N LEU A 208 6.61 11.80 -1.40
CA LEU A 208 5.79 10.63 -1.74
C LEU A 208 4.75 10.96 -2.81
N VAL A 209 4.11 12.13 -2.73
CA VAL A 209 3.18 12.60 -3.78
C VAL A 209 3.88 12.74 -5.13
N LEU A 210 5.10 13.31 -5.15
CA LEU A 210 5.87 13.40 -6.40
C LEU A 210 6.24 12.03 -6.97
N ILE A 211 6.53 11.03 -6.13
CA ILE A 211 6.76 9.66 -6.61
C ILE A 211 5.50 9.08 -7.24
N VAL A 212 4.34 9.21 -6.59
CA VAL A 212 3.07 8.70 -7.13
C VAL A 212 2.74 9.37 -8.47
N LEU A 213 2.91 10.69 -8.56
CA LEU A 213 2.72 11.43 -9.82
C LEU A 213 3.74 11.00 -10.89
N GLY A 214 4.99 10.77 -10.50
CA GLY A 214 6.03 10.25 -11.39
C GLY A 214 5.71 8.86 -11.93
N GLN A 215 5.23 7.95 -11.08
CA GLN A 215 4.78 6.61 -11.49
C GLN A 215 3.58 6.67 -12.42
N LEU A 216 2.61 7.55 -12.13
CA LEU A 216 1.47 7.77 -13.01
C LEU A 216 1.91 8.31 -14.38
N ALA A 217 2.85 9.25 -14.41
CA ALA A 217 3.38 9.78 -15.66
C ALA A 217 4.15 8.72 -16.45
N VAL A 218 5.00 7.91 -15.79
CA VAL A 218 5.69 6.79 -16.43
C VAL A 218 4.67 5.82 -17.01
N ALA A 219 3.65 5.40 -16.26
CA ALA A 219 2.63 4.46 -16.74
C ALA A 219 1.79 4.96 -17.94
N GLN A 220 1.70 6.27 -18.16
CA GLN A 220 1.04 6.86 -19.34
C GLN A 220 1.98 7.00 -20.54
N LEU A 221 3.28 7.09 -20.28
CA LEU A 221 4.34 7.27 -21.30
C LEU A 221 4.99 5.95 -21.71
N THR A 222 4.95 4.93 -20.84
CA THR A 222 5.32 3.56 -21.20
C THR A 222 4.14 2.92 -21.93
N PRO A 223 4.31 2.51 -23.20
CA PRO A 223 3.27 1.73 -23.85
C PRO A 223 3.04 0.48 -22.99
N ARG A 224 1.78 0.26 -22.59
CA ARG A 224 1.36 -0.97 -21.92
C ARG A 224 2.00 -2.13 -22.66
N GLY A 225 2.79 -2.91 -21.93
CA GLY A 225 3.64 -3.97 -22.49
C GLY A 225 2.97 -4.58 -23.70
N SER A 226 3.54 -4.32 -24.86
CA SER A 226 3.16 -4.97 -26.09
C SER A 226 3.11 -6.46 -25.79
N LEU A 227 2.07 -7.18 -26.23
CA LEU A 227 2.31 -8.56 -26.64
C LEU A 227 3.65 -8.53 -27.38
N GLU A 228 4.62 -9.38 -27.06
CA GLU A 228 5.83 -9.50 -27.89
C GLU A 228 5.35 -9.85 -29.30
N CYS A 229 5.10 -8.82 -30.11
CA CYS A 229 4.38 -8.96 -31.35
C CYS A 229 5.35 -9.64 -32.30
N ALA A 230 5.08 -10.91 -32.59
CA ALA A 230 5.84 -11.64 -33.58
C ALA A 230 5.77 -10.90 -34.92
N GLN A 231 6.93 -10.67 -35.52
CA GLN A 231 7.05 -10.19 -36.89
C GLN A 231 7.00 -11.39 -37.84
N GLY A 232 6.47 -11.17 -39.05
CA GLY A 232 6.41 -12.20 -40.08
C GLY A 232 5.01 -12.42 -40.65
N GLU A 233 4.91 -13.47 -41.47
CA GLU A 233 3.65 -13.89 -42.10
C GLU A 233 3.27 -15.29 -41.60
N LEU A 234 2.01 -15.47 -41.23
CA LEU A 234 1.45 -16.76 -40.80
C LEU A 234 0.25 -17.10 -41.69
N THR A 235 0.18 -18.34 -42.16
CA THR A 235 -0.97 -18.84 -42.93
C THR A 235 -1.84 -19.76 -42.07
N LEU A 236 -3.14 -19.47 -42.01
CA LEU A 236 -4.15 -20.31 -41.38
C LEU A 236 -4.90 -21.09 -42.47
N THR A 237 -5.03 -22.41 -42.33
CA THR A 237 -5.75 -23.27 -43.29
C THR A 237 -6.59 -24.35 -42.59
N GLY A 238 -7.30 -25.17 -43.36
CA GLY A 238 -8.05 -26.32 -42.87
C GLY A 238 -9.55 -26.11 -42.79
N SER A 239 -10.18 -26.72 -41.80
CA SER A 239 -11.63 -26.88 -41.68
C SER A 239 -12.42 -25.57 -41.81
N SER A 240 -13.43 -25.56 -42.68
CA SER A 240 -14.38 -24.45 -42.80
C SER A 240 -15.14 -24.16 -41.51
N ALA A 241 -15.29 -25.13 -40.59
CA ALA A 241 -15.93 -24.93 -39.30
C ALA A 241 -15.22 -23.87 -38.44
N PHE A 242 -13.90 -23.70 -38.62
CA PHE A 242 -13.10 -22.73 -37.88
C PHE A 242 -12.95 -21.39 -38.59
N LYS A 243 -13.48 -21.21 -39.80
CA LYS A 243 -13.24 -20.01 -40.61
C LYS A 243 -13.61 -18.72 -39.87
N ALA A 244 -14.84 -18.64 -39.35
CA ALA A 244 -15.34 -17.42 -38.71
C ALA A 244 -14.52 -17.05 -37.46
N VAL A 245 -14.23 -18.03 -36.60
CA VAL A 245 -13.45 -17.79 -35.37
C VAL A 245 -11.97 -17.54 -35.67
N GLY A 246 -11.38 -18.23 -36.65
CA GLY A 246 -10.00 -18.06 -37.07
C GLY A 246 -9.75 -16.69 -37.69
N GLU A 247 -10.65 -16.23 -38.57
CA GLU A 247 -10.56 -14.89 -39.16
C GLU A 247 -10.78 -13.78 -38.11
N ALA A 248 -11.71 -13.98 -37.17
CA ALA A 248 -11.91 -13.03 -36.06
C ALA A 248 -10.68 -12.95 -35.14
N ALA A 249 -10.07 -14.08 -34.79
CA ALA A 249 -8.85 -14.13 -33.98
C ALA A 249 -7.66 -13.50 -34.71
N ALA A 250 -7.49 -13.80 -36.00
CA ALA A 250 -6.46 -13.19 -36.84
C ALA A 250 -6.60 -11.67 -36.90
N LYS A 251 -7.83 -11.17 -37.11
CA LYS A 251 -8.11 -9.73 -37.09
C LYS A 251 -7.77 -9.10 -35.73
N SER A 252 -8.23 -9.70 -34.64
CA SER A 252 -7.96 -9.18 -33.29
C SER A 252 -6.45 -9.13 -32.97
N TYR A 253 -5.68 -10.12 -33.46
CA TYR A 253 -4.24 -10.14 -33.29
C TYR A 253 -3.57 -9.03 -34.10
N VAL A 254 -3.92 -8.85 -35.37
CA VAL A 254 -3.36 -7.78 -36.23
C VAL A 254 -3.74 -6.38 -35.71
N ASP A 255 -4.95 -6.19 -35.18
CA ASP A 255 -5.37 -4.93 -34.56
C ASP A 255 -4.47 -4.58 -33.34
N SER A 256 -3.98 -5.59 -32.62
CA SER A 256 -3.07 -5.44 -31.47
C SER A 256 -1.58 -5.41 -31.88
N CYS A 257 -1.24 -6.06 -32.99
CA CYS A 257 0.10 -6.23 -33.53
C CYS A 257 0.15 -5.87 -35.02
N PRO A 258 0.22 -4.57 -35.38
CA PRO A 258 0.08 -4.11 -36.77
C PRO A 258 1.18 -4.58 -37.73
N GLN A 259 2.30 -5.10 -37.21
CA GLN A 259 3.40 -5.62 -38.03
C GLN A 259 3.23 -7.09 -38.42
N ALA A 260 2.29 -7.82 -37.80
CA ALA A 260 2.00 -9.20 -38.15
C ALA A 260 1.14 -9.28 -39.41
N LYS A 261 1.40 -10.26 -40.27
CA LYS A 261 0.57 -10.57 -41.43
C LYS A 261 -0.02 -11.95 -41.27
N ILE A 262 -1.35 -12.05 -41.29
CA ILE A 262 -2.04 -13.35 -41.20
C ILE A 262 -2.89 -13.54 -42.45
N LYS A 263 -2.65 -14.63 -43.17
CA LYS A 263 -3.48 -15.06 -44.32
C LYS A 263 -4.38 -16.20 -43.87
N SER A 264 -5.61 -16.26 -44.39
CA SER A 264 -6.55 -17.34 -44.14
C SER A 264 -6.98 -18.02 -45.44
N SER A 265 -7.00 -19.36 -45.44
CA SER A 265 -7.50 -20.19 -46.53
C SER A 265 -8.14 -21.45 -45.96
N PHE A 266 -9.39 -21.31 -45.50
CA PHE A 266 -10.18 -22.40 -44.93
C PHE A 266 -11.04 -23.08 -46.02
N SER A 267 -10.97 -24.42 -46.10
CA SER A 267 -11.80 -25.26 -46.97
C SER A 267 -12.36 -26.46 -46.17
N ASP A 268 -11.51 -27.44 -45.89
CA ASP A 268 -11.82 -28.72 -45.30
C ASP A 268 -10.59 -29.22 -44.51
N SER A 269 -10.81 -30.20 -43.64
CA SER A 269 -9.79 -30.65 -42.69
C SER A 269 -8.69 -31.45 -43.38
N GLY A 270 -9.06 -32.38 -44.27
CA GLY A 270 -8.11 -33.24 -44.98
C GLY A 270 -7.14 -32.45 -45.88
N GLY A 271 -7.68 -31.52 -46.67
CA GLY A 271 -6.92 -30.63 -47.53
C GLY A 271 -5.99 -29.70 -46.75
N GLY A 272 -6.45 -29.17 -45.61
CA GLY A 272 -5.60 -28.36 -44.73
C GLY A 272 -4.44 -29.14 -44.10
N LEU A 273 -4.70 -30.37 -43.63
CA LEU A 273 -3.65 -31.23 -43.07
C LEU A 273 -2.64 -31.66 -44.16
N THR A 274 -3.12 -31.96 -45.36
CA THR A 274 -2.28 -32.25 -46.53
C THR A 274 -1.41 -31.05 -46.90
N THR A 275 -2.00 -29.86 -46.93
CA THR A 275 -1.30 -28.60 -47.24
C THR A 275 -0.22 -28.28 -46.20
N LEU A 276 -0.52 -28.46 -44.92
CA LEU A 276 0.45 -28.27 -43.84
C LEU A 276 1.59 -29.30 -43.91
N THR A 277 1.27 -30.56 -44.22
CA THR A 277 2.29 -31.61 -44.38
C THR A 277 3.24 -31.28 -45.54
N ALA A 278 2.69 -30.93 -46.70
CA ALA A 278 3.49 -30.54 -47.86
C ALA A 278 4.34 -29.28 -47.60
N ALA A 279 3.81 -28.31 -46.84
CA ALA A 279 4.57 -27.13 -46.43
C ALA A 279 5.71 -27.50 -45.47
N GLY A 280 5.48 -28.45 -44.56
CA GLY A 280 6.51 -28.97 -43.65
C GLY A 280 7.61 -29.71 -44.39
N ASP A 281 7.27 -30.56 -45.36
CA ASP A 281 8.24 -31.28 -46.19
C ASP A 281 9.10 -30.33 -47.04
N ALA A 282 8.56 -29.17 -47.43
CA ALA A 282 9.27 -28.14 -48.17
C ALA A 282 10.13 -27.20 -47.28
N ALA A 283 9.85 -27.13 -45.98
CA ALA A 283 10.57 -26.28 -45.04
C ALA A 283 11.93 -26.89 -44.65
N GLN A 284 13.00 -26.07 -44.59
CA GLN A 284 14.35 -26.57 -44.31
C GLN A 284 14.51 -27.20 -42.92
N ASP A 285 13.72 -26.75 -41.95
CA ASP A 285 13.71 -27.22 -40.56
C ASP A 285 12.45 -28.04 -40.22
N GLY A 286 11.57 -28.28 -41.20
CA GLY A 286 10.29 -28.96 -41.00
C GLY A 286 9.22 -28.11 -40.28
N HIS A 287 9.46 -26.80 -40.10
CA HIS A 287 8.57 -25.90 -39.35
C HIS A 287 8.08 -24.75 -40.24
N PRO A 288 7.01 -24.96 -41.04
CA PRO A 288 6.46 -23.91 -41.89
C PRO A 288 5.72 -22.87 -41.04
N GLU A 289 5.65 -21.63 -41.51
CA GLU A 289 4.83 -20.56 -40.92
C GLU A 289 3.33 -20.76 -41.27
N MET A 290 2.80 -21.93 -40.92
CA MET A 290 1.46 -22.36 -41.24
C MET A 290 0.83 -23.16 -40.09
N ILE A 291 -0.46 -22.93 -39.86
CA ILE A 291 -1.28 -23.71 -38.93
C ILE A 291 -2.52 -24.21 -39.67
N SER A 292 -2.82 -25.49 -39.50
CA SER A 292 -4.05 -26.11 -40.02
C SER A 292 -5.02 -26.41 -38.88
N PHE A 293 -6.29 -26.06 -39.07
CA PHE A 293 -7.38 -26.37 -38.16
C PHE A 293 -8.12 -27.62 -38.63
N SER A 294 -8.42 -28.53 -37.70
CA SER A 294 -9.21 -29.73 -37.98
C SER A 294 -10.31 -29.90 -36.93
N ASP A 295 -11.51 -30.22 -37.40
CA ASP A 295 -12.65 -30.66 -36.58
C ASP A 295 -12.79 -32.19 -36.54
N GLY A 296 -11.90 -32.91 -37.23
CA GLY A 296 -11.76 -34.37 -37.21
C GLY A 296 -10.46 -34.83 -36.53
N LYS A 297 -10.37 -36.13 -36.26
CA LYS A 297 -9.14 -36.74 -35.73
C LYS A 297 -8.00 -36.58 -36.74
N LYS A 298 -6.78 -36.34 -36.25
CA LYS A 298 -5.57 -36.38 -37.07
C LYS A 298 -5.36 -37.80 -37.61
N PRO A 299 -5.18 -37.99 -38.93
CA PRO A 299 -4.82 -39.28 -39.51
C PRO A 299 -3.53 -39.85 -38.91
N ASP A 300 -3.45 -41.17 -38.79
CA ASP A 300 -2.32 -41.88 -38.18
C ASP A 300 -1.07 -41.89 -39.11
N ASP A 301 -1.27 -41.72 -40.42
CA ASP A 301 -0.24 -41.64 -41.46
C ASP A 301 0.45 -40.25 -41.56
N MET A 302 0.09 -39.31 -40.68
CA MET A 302 0.71 -37.98 -40.57
C MET A 302 1.44 -37.82 -39.23
N PRO A 303 2.60 -38.47 -39.02
CA PRO A 303 3.29 -38.49 -37.71
C PRO A 303 3.98 -37.17 -37.35
N MET A 304 4.34 -36.35 -38.35
CA MET A 304 5.03 -35.07 -38.14
C MET A 304 4.09 -33.94 -37.70
N LEU A 305 2.77 -34.12 -37.85
CA LEU A 305 1.79 -33.13 -37.41
C LEU A 305 1.53 -33.25 -35.91
N ILE A 306 1.71 -32.14 -35.19
CA ILE A 306 1.53 -32.07 -33.73
C ILE A 306 0.13 -31.50 -33.42
N PRO A 307 -0.82 -32.31 -32.93
CA PRO A 307 -2.16 -31.82 -32.63
C PRO A 307 -2.17 -30.96 -31.36
N ARG A 308 -2.88 -29.82 -31.41
CA ARG A 308 -3.13 -28.95 -30.26
C ARG A 308 -4.63 -28.75 -30.08
N PRO A 309 -5.26 -29.32 -29.05
CA PRO A 309 -6.67 -29.11 -28.79
C PRO A 309 -6.94 -27.65 -28.38
N ILE A 310 -7.87 -26.99 -29.07
CA ILE A 310 -8.21 -25.57 -28.83
C ILE A 310 -9.68 -25.36 -28.43
N ALA A 311 -10.56 -26.29 -28.76
CA ALA A 311 -11.99 -26.20 -28.50
C ALA A 311 -12.65 -27.58 -28.47
N LEU A 312 -13.78 -27.69 -27.77
CA LEU A 312 -14.70 -28.81 -27.88
C LEU A 312 -15.75 -28.47 -28.93
N SER A 313 -15.89 -29.30 -29.96
CA SER A 313 -16.95 -29.17 -30.96
C SER A 313 -18.10 -30.12 -30.65
N LEU A 314 -19.33 -29.60 -30.69
CA LEU A 314 -20.55 -30.39 -30.56
C LEU A 314 -21.14 -30.60 -31.95
N PHE A 315 -21.41 -31.84 -32.31
CA PHE A 315 -22.05 -32.20 -33.56
C PHE A 315 -23.45 -32.75 -33.27
N SER A 316 -24.41 -32.33 -34.10
CA SER A 316 -25.78 -32.83 -34.05
C SER A 316 -26.17 -33.39 -35.41
N LEU A 317 -26.91 -34.50 -35.40
CA LEU A 317 -27.60 -34.98 -36.59
C LEU A 317 -28.90 -34.19 -36.75
N VAL A 318 -29.22 -33.82 -37.98
CA VAL A 318 -30.43 -33.07 -38.32
C VAL A 318 -31.24 -33.88 -39.29
N ILE A 319 -32.53 -34.00 -39.02
CA ILE A 319 -33.52 -34.68 -39.85
C ILE A 319 -34.51 -33.62 -40.34
N ASN A 320 -35.08 -33.83 -41.52
CA ASN A 320 -36.18 -32.99 -42.00
C ASN A 320 -37.42 -33.20 -41.10
N GLU A 321 -38.10 -32.11 -40.72
CA GLU A 321 -39.29 -32.13 -39.87
C GLU A 321 -40.41 -33.02 -40.46
N GLU A 322 -40.52 -33.12 -41.79
CA GLU A 322 -41.49 -34.00 -42.47
C GLU A 322 -41.30 -35.50 -42.17
N ALA A 323 -40.12 -35.92 -41.68
CA ALA A 323 -39.90 -37.31 -41.28
C ALA A 323 -40.64 -37.69 -39.99
N GLU A 324 -41.11 -36.71 -39.21
CA GLU A 324 -41.85 -36.90 -37.94
C GLU A 324 -41.11 -37.76 -36.88
N VAL A 325 -39.78 -37.85 -36.96
CA VAL A 325 -38.94 -38.58 -36.00
C VAL A 325 -38.43 -37.61 -34.92
N GLN A 326 -38.69 -37.93 -33.65
CA GLN A 326 -38.23 -37.11 -32.52
C GLN A 326 -36.80 -37.41 -32.10
N ASP A 327 -36.43 -38.69 -32.01
CA ASP A 327 -35.12 -39.15 -31.55
C ASP A 327 -34.69 -40.42 -32.29
N LEU A 328 -33.39 -40.61 -32.41
CA LEU A 328 -32.77 -41.83 -32.95
C LEU A 328 -31.72 -42.36 -31.98
N THR A 329 -31.70 -43.68 -31.82
CA THR A 329 -30.59 -44.39 -31.17
C THR A 329 -29.37 -44.48 -32.08
N ALA A 330 -28.19 -44.68 -31.50
CA ALA A 330 -26.96 -44.88 -32.27
C ALA A 330 -27.06 -46.06 -33.25
N ASP A 331 -27.73 -47.15 -32.86
CA ASP A 331 -27.92 -48.32 -33.73
C ASP A 331 -28.83 -48.00 -34.92
N GLN A 332 -29.92 -47.25 -34.70
CA GLN A 332 -30.77 -46.79 -35.81
C GLN A 332 -30.01 -45.86 -36.77
N ILE A 333 -29.13 -44.99 -36.25
CA ILE A 333 -28.27 -44.14 -37.08
C ILE A 333 -27.33 -45.01 -37.93
N ARG A 334 -26.70 -46.03 -37.34
CA ARG A 334 -25.84 -46.97 -38.09
C ARG A 334 -26.64 -47.72 -39.16
N ASP A 335 -27.85 -48.16 -38.85
CA ASP A 335 -28.71 -48.88 -39.79
C ASP A 335 -29.19 -48.00 -40.94
N LEU A 336 -29.49 -46.72 -40.67
CA LEU A 336 -29.77 -45.71 -41.70
C LEU A 336 -28.57 -45.52 -42.63
N TYR A 337 -27.37 -45.30 -42.08
CA TYR A 337 -26.15 -45.10 -42.88
C TYR A 337 -25.72 -46.37 -43.64
N ALA A 338 -26.03 -47.55 -43.12
CA ALA A 338 -25.81 -48.84 -43.80
C ALA A 338 -26.87 -49.16 -44.87
N GLY A 339 -27.93 -48.36 -44.99
CA GLY A 339 -29.06 -48.61 -45.89
C GLY A 339 -29.94 -49.80 -45.48
N ARG A 340 -29.84 -50.26 -44.22
CA ARG A 340 -30.73 -51.28 -43.64
C ARG A 340 -32.08 -50.70 -43.26
N ILE A 341 -32.12 -49.40 -42.94
CA ILE A 341 -33.33 -48.61 -42.78
C ILE A 341 -33.42 -47.68 -43.98
N ASP A 342 -34.48 -47.82 -44.76
CA ASP A 342 -34.72 -47.08 -46.00
C ASP A 342 -36.06 -46.32 -46.02
N ASN A 343 -36.88 -46.46 -44.96
CA ASN A 343 -38.11 -45.69 -44.75
C ASN A 343 -38.19 -45.20 -43.28
N TRP A 344 -38.61 -43.96 -43.07
CA TRP A 344 -38.75 -43.36 -41.74
C TRP A 344 -39.81 -44.05 -40.86
N GLU A 345 -40.80 -44.73 -41.46
CA GLU A 345 -41.80 -45.50 -40.70
C GLU A 345 -41.15 -46.62 -39.86
N GLN A 346 -40.00 -47.15 -40.31
CA GLN A 346 -39.26 -48.24 -39.63
C GLN A 346 -38.66 -47.79 -38.29
N VAL A 347 -38.59 -46.48 -38.05
CA VAL A 347 -38.13 -45.88 -36.80
C VAL A 347 -39.22 -45.05 -36.11
N GLY A 348 -40.49 -45.22 -36.52
CA GLY A 348 -41.64 -44.56 -35.92
C GLY A 348 -41.94 -43.15 -36.45
N GLY A 349 -41.39 -42.79 -37.61
CA GLY A 349 -41.71 -41.55 -38.33
C GLY A 349 -42.81 -41.72 -39.39
N ALA A 350 -42.88 -40.76 -40.30
CA ALA A 350 -43.80 -40.78 -41.44
C ALA A 350 -43.41 -41.84 -42.50
N ASP A 351 -44.39 -42.31 -43.29
CA ASP A 351 -44.14 -43.20 -44.45
C ASP A 351 -43.47 -42.42 -45.59
N LEU A 352 -42.15 -42.26 -45.48
CA LEU A 352 -41.31 -41.48 -46.37
C LEU A 352 -39.95 -42.17 -46.58
N PRO A 353 -39.43 -42.20 -47.82
CA PRO A 353 -38.13 -42.80 -48.09
C PRO A 353 -36.99 -42.00 -47.44
N VAL A 354 -35.99 -42.72 -46.93
CA VAL A 354 -34.78 -42.12 -46.34
C VAL A 354 -33.86 -41.60 -47.45
N ARG A 355 -33.39 -40.36 -47.28
CA ARG A 355 -32.34 -39.76 -48.10
C ARG A 355 -31.23 -39.21 -47.22
N LEU A 356 -30.07 -39.86 -47.28
CA LEU A 356 -28.88 -39.41 -46.56
C LEU A 356 -28.22 -38.24 -47.28
N VAL A 357 -27.92 -37.19 -46.53
CA VAL A 357 -27.08 -36.07 -46.98
C VAL A 357 -25.78 -36.15 -46.20
N THR A 358 -24.67 -36.36 -46.89
CA THR A 358 -23.34 -36.51 -46.29
C THR A 358 -22.35 -35.50 -46.87
N ARG A 359 -21.23 -35.31 -46.19
CA ARG A 359 -20.12 -34.45 -46.64
C ARG A 359 -19.09 -35.26 -47.43
N ASP A 360 -18.20 -34.58 -48.13
CA ASP A 360 -17.05 -35.20 -48.81
C ASP A 360 -16.11 -35.93 -47.83
N LEU A 361 -15.29 -36.84 -48.35
CA LEU A 361 -14.39 -37.68 -47.56
C LEU A 361 -13.35 -36.87 -46.78
N ASP A 362 -12.94 -35.70 -47.28
CA ASP A 362 -11.95 -34.83 -46.65
C ASP A 362 -12.53 -33.95 -45.51
N SER A 363 -13.82 -34.13 -45.19
CA SER A 363 -14.48 -33.41 -44.10
C SER A 363 -14.12 -33.99 -42.73
N GLY A 364 -13.55 -33.16 -41.85
CA GLY A 364 -13.28 -33.58 -40.47
C GLY A 364 -14.56 -33.86 -39.65
N THR A 365 -15.66 -33.13 -39.90
CA THR A 365 -16.98 -33.47 -39.33
C THR A 365 -17.42 -34.88 -39.70
N ARG A 366 -17.22 -35.28 -40.97
CA ARG A 366 -17.55 -36.64 -41.43
C ARG A 366 -16.64 -37.67 -40.77
N THR A 367 -15.33 -37.43 -40.72
CA THR A 367 -14.39 -38.31 -40.01
C THR A 367 -14.82 -38.50 -38.55
N ALA A 368 -15.20 -37.43 -37.86
CA ALA A 368 -15.68 -37.50 -36.48
C ALA A 368 -16.97 -38.32 -36.34
N LEU A 369 -17.92 -38.20 -37.27
CA LEU A 369 -19.13 -39.01 -37.30
C LEU A 369 -18.80 -40.50 -37.52
N THR A 370 -17.98 -40.80 -38.53
CA THR A 370 -17.61 -42.17 -38.89
C THR A 370 -16.89 -42.87 -37.73
N GLU A 371 -15.90 -42.21 -37.11
CA GLU A 371 -15.11 -42.83 -36.04
C GLU A 371 -15.88 -42.98 -34.72
N ARG A 372 -16.77 -42.03 -34.39
CA ARG A 372 -17.41 -42.00 -33.06
C ARG A 372 -18.81 -42.59 -33.02
N VAL A 373 -19.52 -42.64 -34.15
CA VAL A 373 -20.91 -43.09 -34.22
C VAL A 373 -21.06 -44.28 -35.16
N LEU A 374 -20.38 -44.28 -36.30
CA LEU A 374 -20.51 -45.36 -37.30
C LEU A 374 -19.49 -46.50 -37.13
N ASP A 375 -18.73 -46.50 -36.04
CA ASP A 375 -17.71 -47.52 -35.72
C ASP A 375 -16.68 -47.77 -36.85
N GLY A 376 -16.38 -46.75 -37.66
CA GLY A 376 -15.43 -46.83 -38.78
C GLY A 376 -16.00 -47.40 -40.09
N ALA A 377 -17.32 -47.63 -40.17
CA ALA A 377 -18.02 -48.15 -41.35
C ALA A 377 -18.25 -47.11 -42.48
#